data_AF-A0A318QBR5-F1
#
_entry.id   AF-A0A318QBR5-F1
#
_cell.length_a   1.000
_cell.length_b   1.000
_cell.length_c   1.000
_cell.angle_alpha   90.00
_cell.angle_beta   90.00
_cell.angle_gamma   90.00
#
_symmetry.space_group_name_H-M   'P 1'
#
loop_
_entity.id
_entity.type
_entity.pdbx_description
1 polymer ?
#
loop_
_entity_poly.entity_id
_entity_poly.type
_entity_poly.pdbx_seq_one_letter_code
_entity_poly.pdbx_strand_id
1 'polypeptide(L)'
;MAFYRRERARDLIDTLSHMPGRVFEAHSTDYQPLPALRTLVEDGFAILKVGPGLTFALREALYALDDIRAVLRPERTTLRSTMERLMRDNPAFWQGHYAGSARHIEWLRHYSYSDRIRYYWALPQAQAAVGSLFDDLGETGLPDPLISQFLPALYEDIRTGSIPRNPRIIAITAVETVLNIYDHACHGNRISA
;
A
#
# COMPACT_ATOMS: atom_id res chain seq x y z
N MET A 1 0.54 9.22 13.14
CA MET A 1 -0.54 9.26 12.13
C MET A 1 -1.69 10.06 12.71
N ALA A 2 -2.33 10.94 11.93
CA ALA A 2 -3.49 11.71 12.38
C ALA A 2 -4.74 11.12 11.75
N PHE A 3 -5.77 10.85 12.55
CA PHE A 3 -7.07 10.40 12.04
C PHE A 3 -8.04 11.56 11.92
N TYR A 4 -8.94 11.48 10.94
CA TYR A 4 -9.98 12.50 10.76
C TYR A 4 -10.85 12.63 12.02
N ARG A 5 -11.21 13.88 12.32
CA ARG A 5 -11.95 14.28 13.52
C ARG A 5 -12.95 15.37 13.13
N ARG A 6 -14.20 14.96 12.88
CA ARG A 6 -15.30 15.85 12.45
C ARG A 6 -15.40 17.10 13.32
N GLU A 7 -15.26 16.95 14.63
CA GLU A 7 -15.38 18.06 15.58
C GLU A 7 -14.36 19.18 15.35
N ARG A 8 -13.20 18.87 14.75
CA ARG A 8 -12.17 19.85 14.42
C ARG A 8 -12.35 20.50 13.06
N ALA A 9 -13.23 19.96 12.22
CA ALA A 9 -13.48 20.43 10.85
C ALA A 9 -14.84 21.12 10.70
N ARG A 10 -15.63 21.27 11.77
CA ARG A 10 -17.00 21.84 11.74
C ARG A 10 -17.07 23.17 10.98
N ASP A 11 -16.24 24.13 11.37
CA ASP A 11 -16.25 25.46 10.75
C ASP A 11 -15.95 25.39 9.24
N LEU A 12 -15.11 24.45 8.81
CA LEU A 12 -14.83 24.22 7.38
C LEU A 12 -16.03 23.57 6.68
N ILE A 13 -16.61 22.53 7.28
CA ILE A 13 -17.80 21.83 6.76
C ILE A 13 -18.96 22.81 6.57
N ASP A 14 -19.21 23.68 7.54
CA ASP A 14 -20.32 24.64 7.52
C ASP A 14 -20.23 25.61 6.33
N THR A 15 -19.03 25.89 5.81
CA THR A 15 -18.86 26.74 4.63
C THR A 15 -19.51 26.16 3.36
N LEU A 16 -19.69 24.83 3.27
CA LEU A 16 -20.35 24.20 2.11
C LEU A 16 -21.80 24.64 1.94
N SER A 17 -22.48 25.00 3.04
CA SER A 17 -23.86 25.52 2.98
C SER A 17 -23.98 26.79 2.13
N HIS A 18 -22.87 27.52 1.95
CA HIS A 18 -22.78 28.74 1.16
C HIS A 18 -22.19 28.51 -0.25
N MET A 19 -21.87 27.27 -0.62
CA MET A 19 -21.21 26.91 -1.89
C MET A 19 -22.02 25.86 -2.67
N PRO A 20 -23.23 26.19 -3.16
CA PRO A 20 -24.10 25.22 -3.82
C PRO A 20 -23.42 24.59 -5.04
N GLY A 21 -23.54 23.26 -5.18
CA GLY A 21 -22.92 22.49 -6.25
C GLY A 21 -21.41 22.27 -6.11
N ARG A 22 -20.82 22.60 -4.95
CA ARG A 22 -19.41 22.33 -4.62
C ARG A 22 -19.28 21.21 -3.59
N VAL A 23 -18.12 20.58 -3.60
CA VAL A 23 -17.69 19.55 -2.64
C VAL A 23 -16.23 19.81 -2.30
N PHE A 24 -15.76 19.27 -1.18
CA PHE A 24 -14.34 19.29 -0.85
C PHE A 24 -13.59 18.13 -1.50
N GLU A 25 -12.33 18.41 -1.83
CA GLU A 25 -11.33 17.42 -2.15
C GLU A 25 -10.33 17.31 -0.99
N ALA A 26 -10.19 16.12 -0.42
CA ALA A 26 -9.23 15.83 0.63
C ALA A 26 -7.99 15.16 0.05
N HIS A 27 -6.82 15.75 0.32
CA HIS A 27 -5.52 15.19 -0.01
C HIS A 27 -4.97 14.38 1.17
N SER A 28 -4.08 13.42 0.89
CA SER A 28 -3.39 12.62 1.91
C SER A 28 -4.38 11.86 2.82
N THR A 29 -5.44 11.31 2.23
CA THR A 29 -6.42 10.49 2.96
C THR A 29 -5.89 9.08 3.21
N ASP A 30 -4.69 8.76 2.70
CA ASP A 30 -3.99 7.50 2.91
C ASP A 30 -4.02 7.06 4.38
N TYR A 31 -4.17 5.75 4.59
CA TYR A 31 -4.12 5.09 5.89
C TYR A 31 -5.21 5.47 6.91
N GLN A 32 -6.19 6.30 6.53
CA GLN A 32 -7.40 6.49 7.34
C GLN A 32 -8.19 5.16 7.40
N PRO A 33 -8.72 4.78 8.58
CA PRO A 33 -9.58 3.61 8.67
C PRO A 33 -10.93 3.87 7.98
N LEU A 34 -11.61 2.81 7.54
CA LEU A 34 -12.90 2.89 6.83
C LEU A 34 -13.92 3.84 7.50
N PRO A 35 -14.16 3.81 8.83
CA PRO A 35 -15.10 4.73 9.46
C PRO A 35 -14.71 6.21 9.28
N ALA A 36 -13.42 6.54 9.35
CA ALA A 36 -12.93 7.91 9.18
C ALA A 36 -13.08 8.39 7.73
N LEU A 37 -12.83 7.52 6.76
CA LEU A 37 -13.08 7.82 5.35
C LEU A 37 -14.58 8.01 5.07
N ARG A 38 -15.47 7.20 5.67
CA ARG A 38 -16.91 7.43 5.60
C ARG A 38 -17.32 8.76 6.18
N THR A 39 -16.81 9.10 7.36
CA THR A 39 -17.09 10.40 7.99
C THR A 39 -16.62 11.56 7.12
N LEU A 40 -15.46 11.45 6.44
CA LEU A 40 -15.02 12.44 5.44
C LEU A 40 -16.06 12.62 4.31
N VAL A 41 -16.53 11.52 3.71
CA VAL A 41 -17.54 11.57 2.64
C VAL A 41 -18.85 12.21 3.13
N GLU A 42 -19.34 11.80 4.30
CA GLU A 42 -20.54 12.36 4.94
C GLU A 42 -20.43 13.87 5.19
N ASP A 43 -19.22 14.35 5.48
CA ASP A 43 -18.92 15.75 5.78
C ASP A 43 -18.66 16.60 4.53
N GLY A 44 -18.89 16.05 3.35
CA GLY A 44 -18.78 16.76 2.06
C GLY A 44 -17.40 16.72 1.42
N PHE A 45 -16.45 15.97 1.98
CA PHE A 45 -15.18 15.61 1.31
C PHE A 45 -15.42 14.47 0.32
N ALA A 46 -16.15 14.76 -0.76
CA ALA A 46 -16.60 13.76 -1.72
C ALA A 46 -15.50 13.28 -2.69
N ILE A 47 -14.36 13.96 -2.74
CA ILE A 47 -13.19 13.53 -3.52
C ILE A 47 -12.06 13.20 -2.55
N LEU A 48 -11.70 11.93 -2.46
CA LEU A 48 -10.65 11.43 -1.55
C LEU A 48 -9.43 11.01 -2.38
N LYS A 49 -8.30 11.73 -2.23
CA LYS A 49 -7.06 11.37 -2.93
C LYS A 49 -6.21 10.41 -2.13
N VAL A 50 -5.99 9.25 -2.72
CA VAL A 50 -5.08 8.20 -2.24
C VAL A 50 -3.89 8.05 -3.19
N GLY A 51 -2.71 7.77 -2.66
CA GLY A 51 -1.49 7.53 -3.44
C GLY A 51 -0.52 6.63 -2.69
N PRO A 52 0.29 7.18 -1.74
CA PRO A 52 1.22 6.40 -0.92
C PRO A 52 0.65 5.09 -0.35
N GLY A 53 -0.61 5.08 0.11
CA GLY A 53 -1.25 3.89 0.66
C GLY A 53 -1.36 2.73 -0.34
N LEU A 54 -1.53 3.03 -1.64
CA LEU A 54 -1.58 2.00 -2.68
C LEU A 54 -0.21 1.37 -2.91
N THR A 55 0.83 2.20 -3.09
CA THR A 55 2.19 1.71 -3.35
C THR A 55 2.86 1.15 -2.09
N PHE A 56 2.43 1.57 -0.91
CA PHE A 56 2.81 0.97 0.37
C PHE A 56 2.28 -0.46 0.48
N ALA A 57 1.00 -0.70 0.18
CA ALA A 57 0.42 -2.06 0.16
C ALA A 57 1.08 -2.95 -0.90
N LEU A 58 1.38 -2.40 -2.08
CA LEU A 58 2.18 -3.09 -3.10
C LEU A 58 3.55 -3.51 -2.54
N ARG A 59 4.28 -2.61 -1.87
CA ARG A 59 5.58 -2.91 -1.26
C ARG A 59 5.46 -4.02 -0.22
N GLU A 60 4.44 -3.98 0.64
CA GLU A 60 4.21 -5.05 1.63
C GLU A 60 4.00 -6.41 0.98
N ALA A 61 3.16 -6.48 -0.05
CA ALA A 61 2.92 -7.72 -0.77
C ALA A 61 4.20 -8.24 -1.44
N LEU A 62 4.95 -7.36 -2.10
CA LEU A 62 6.22 -7.71 -2.75
C LEU A 62 7.27 -8.19 -1.74
N TYR A 63 7.36 -7.57 -0.56
CA TYR A 63 8.32 -7.98 0.47
C TYR A 63 7.90 -9.29 1.13
N ALA A 64 6.62 -9.51 1.38
CA ALA A 64 6.13 -10.80 1.87
C ALA A 64 6.39 -11.94 0.87
N LEU A 65 6.18 -11.69 -0.43
CA LEU A 65 6.55 -12.64 -1.49
C LEU A 65 8.07 -12.87 -1.55
N ASP A 66 8.87 -11.82 -1.37
CA ASP A 66 10.34 -11.91 -1.29
C ASP A 66 10.80 -12.76 -0.10
N ASP A 67 10.15 -12.62 1.06
CA ASP A 67 10.43 -13.43 2.25
C ASP A 67 10.04 -14.92 2.02
N ILE A 68 8.90 -15.19 1.36
CA ILE A 68 8.54 -16.56 0.93
C ILE A 68 9.63 -17.12 0.01
N ARG A 69 10.04 -16.35 -1.01
CA ARG A 69 11.08 -16.78 -1.94
C ARG A 69 12.41 -17.03 -1.20
N ALA A 70 12.79 -16.20 -0.25
CA ALA A 70 14.03 -16.36 0.49
C ALA A 70 14.09 -17.68 1.29
N VAL A 71 12.94 -18.19 1.74
CA VAL A 71 12.85 -19.54 2.35
C VAL A 71 13.05 -20.65 1.32
N LEU A 72 12.46 -20.50 0.13
CA LEU A 72 12.45 -21.53 -0.92
C LEU A 72 13.73 -21.54 -1.78
N ARG A 73 14.38 -20.39 -1.90
CA ARG A 73 15.55 -20.09 -2.75
C ARG A 73 16.53 -19.19 -1.99
N PRO A 74 17.15 -19.66 -0.89
CA PRO A 74 18.02 -18.85 -0.04
C PRO A 74 19.28 -18.32 -0.74
N GLU A 75 19.65 -18.91 -1.88
CA GLU A 75 20.76 -18.48 -2.72
C GLU A 75 20.46 -17.22 -3.55
N ARG A 76 19.18 -16.83 -3.69
CA ARG A 76 18.78 -15.66 -4.48
C ARG A 76 18.98 -14.36 -3.69
N THR A 77 19.39 -13.31 -4.39
CA THR A 77 19.43 -11.95 -3.82
C THR A 77 18.02 -11.44 -3.57
N THR A 78 17.73 -11.00 -2.34
CA THR A 78 16.40 -10.50 -1.95
C THR A 78 16.01 -9.23 -2.71
N LEU A 79 14.73 -9.07 -3.03
CA LEU A 79 14.18 -7.84 -3.59
C LEU A 79 14.46 -6.66 -2.64
N ARG A 80 14.29 -6.86 -1.32
CA ARG A 80 14.60 -5.83 -0.33
C ARG A 80 16.04 -5.34 -0.43
N SER A 81 17.02 -6.24 -0.55
CA SER A 81 18.44 -5.85 -0.68
C SER A 81 18.73 -5.11 -1.99
N THR A 82 18.05 -5.47 -3.09
CA THR A 82 18.15 -4.75 -4.36
C THR A 82 17.58 -3.34 -4.22
N MET A 83 16.40 -3.20 -3.63
CA MET A 83 15.78 -1.90 -3.38
C MET A 83 16.63 -1.03 -2.46
N GLU A 84 17.20 -1.61 -1.39
CA GLU A 84 18.09 -0.88 -0.48
C GLU A 84 19.30 -0.29 -1.22
N ARG A 85 19.93 -1.08 -2.10
CA ARG A 85 21.04 -0.61 -2.93
C ARG A 85 20.62 0.54 -3.84
N LEU A 86 19.51 0.38 -4.57
CA LEU A 86 18.98 1.42 -5.46
C LEU A 86 18.67 2.72 -4.72
N MET A 87 18.08 2.61 -3.53
CA MET A 87 17.74 3.77 -2.71
C MET A 87 18.98 4.44 -2.11
N ARG A 88 20.03 3.69 -1.76
CA ARG A 88 21.30 4.27 -1.32
C ARG A 88 22.06 4.97 -2.45
N ASP A 89 22.04 4.38 -3.65
CA ASP A 89 22.76 4.90 -4.82
C ASP A 89 22.08 6.16 -5.39
N ASN A 90 20.75 6.30 -5.22
CA ASN A 90 19.99 7.44 -5.76
C ASN A 90 19.17 8.18 -4.68
N PRO A 91 19.80 8.78 -3.65
CA PRO A 91 19.11 9.22 -2.44
C PRO A 91 18.14 10.41 -2.63
N ALA A 92 18.16 11.06 -3.80
CA ALA A 92 17.40 12.28 -4.10
C ALA A 92 15.90 12.19 -3.76
N PHE A 93 15.27 11.02 -3.94
CA PHE A 93 13.83 10.87 -3.70
C PHE A 93 13.44 10.77 -2.21
N TRP A 94 14.39 10.49 -1.30
CA TRP A 94 14.09 10.30 0.13
C TRP A 94 14.92 11.16 1.08
N GLN A 95 16.11 11.63 0.70
CA GLN A 95 17.03 12.32 1.62
C GLN A 95 16.44 13.58 2.28
N GLY A 96 15.55 14.29 1.60
CA GLY A 96 14.84 15.45 2.17
C GLY A 96 13.68 15.09 3.11
N HIS A 97 13.30 13.81 3.19
CA HIS A 97 12.16 13.33 3.98
C HIS A 97 12.57 12.57 5.24
N TYR A 98 13.76 11.95 5.23
CA TYR A 98 14.21 11.07 6.32
C TYR A 98 15.43 11.64 7.01
N ALA A 99 15.39 11.69 8.34
CA ALA A 99 16.47 12.17 9.19
C ALA A 99 16.68 11.22 10.38
N GLY A 100 17.85 11.30 11.02
CA GLY A 100 18.21 10.48 12.18
C GLY A 100 19.46 9.64 11.94
N SER A 101 19.63 8.59 12.74
CA SER A 101 20.78 7.69 12.61
C SER A 101 20.72 6.87 11.31
N ALA A 102 21.86 6.37 10.84
CA ALA A 102 21.92 5.55 9.62
C ALA A 102 20.95 4.36 9.66
N ARG A 103 20.85 3.67 10.81
CA ARG A 103 19.91 2.55 11.02
C ARG A 103 18.45 3.01 10.98
N HIS A 104 18.14 4.19 11.51
CA HIS A 104 16.78 4.73 11.44
C HIS A 104 16.40 5.12 10.02
N ILE A 105 17.32 5.71 9.27
CA ILE A 105 17.11 6.05 7.85
C ILE A 105 16.93 4.78 7.00
N GLU A 106 17.71 3.72 7.25
CA GLU A 106 17.51 2.42 6.60
C GLU A 106 16.09 1.88 6.85
N TRP A 107 15.64 1.90 8.10
CA TRP A 107 14.28 1.53 8.43
C TRP A 107 13.24 2.42 7.71
N LEU A 108 13.43 3.74 7.68
CA LEU A 108 12.53 4.66 7.00
C LEU A 108 12.47 4.46 5.47
N ARG A 109 13.58 4.07 4.82
CA ARG A 109 13.60 3.75 3.39
C ARG A 109 12.59 2.66 3.04
N HIS A 110 12.49 1.64 3.89
CA HIS A 110 11.64 0.49 3.64
C HIS A 110 10.25 0.62 4.24
N TYR A 111 10.09 1.24 5.40
CA TYR A 111 8.86 1.09 6.22
C TYR A 111 8.11 2.39 6.51
N SER A 112 8.62 3.55 6.09
CA SER A 112 7.94 4.83 6.33
C SER A 112 6.63 4.95 5.54
N TYR A 113 5.58 5.47 6.18
CA TYR A 113 4.31 5.84 5.53
C TYR A 113 4.45 6.94 4.47
N SER A 114 5.57 7.67 4.46
CA SER A 114 5.86 8.61 3.35
C SER A 114 6.10 7.88 2.02
N ASP A 115 6.37 6.57 2.07
CA ASP A 115 6.47 5.65 0.94
C ASP A 115 7.39 6.15 -0.19
N ARG A 116 8.55 6.70 0.18
CA ARG A 116 9.49 7.27 -0.81
C ARG A 116 10.13 6.20 -1.71
N ILE A 117 10.00 4.92 -1.35
CA ILE A 117 10.41 3.80 -2.21
C ILE A 117 9.60 3.75 -3.53
N ARG A 118 8.40 4.35 -3.59
CA ARG A 118 7.56 4.31 -4.80
C ARG A 118 8.20 4.89 -6.06
N TYR A 119 9.13 5.85 -5.90
CA TYR A 119 9.84 6.46 -7.02
C TYR A 119 10.88 5.53 -7.67
N TYR A 120 11.20 4.40 -7.02
CA TYR A 120 12.20 3.46 -7.48
C TYR A 120 11.60 2.29 -8.26
N TRP A 121 10.30 2.02 -8.14
CA TRP A 121 9.66 0.87 -8.80
C TRP A 121 9.68 0.94 -10.33
N ALA A 122 9.79 2.15 -10.90
CA ALA A 122 9.92 2.36 -12.34
C ALA A 122 11.35 2.16 -12.87
N LEU A 123 12.34 2.01 -11.99
CA LEU A 123 13.72 1.77 -12.41
C LEU A 123 13.86 0.37 -13.01
N PRO A 124 14.60 0.20 -14.13
CA PRO A 124 14.76 -1.10 -14.79
C PRO A 124 15.26 -2.20 -13.85
N GLN A 125 16.17 -1.86 -12.92
CA GLN A 125 16.71 -2.79 -11.94
C GLN A 125 15.65 -3.28 -10.94
N ALA A 126 14.74 -2.40 -10.52
CA ALA A 126 13.64 -2.77 -9.64
C ALA A 126 12.62 -3.66 -10.38
N GLN A 127 12.28 -3.30 -11.62
CA GLN A 127 11.38 -4.10 -12.45
C GLN A 127 11.95 -5.50 -12.73
N ALA A 128 13.24 -5.59 -13.05
CA ALA A 128 13.92 -6.87 -13.24
C ALA A 128 13.93 -7.73 -11.97
N ALA A 129 14.17 -7.12 -10.80
CA ALA A 129 14.15 -7.83 -9.53
C ALA A 129 12.74 -8.34 -9.16
N VAL A 130 11.70 -7.55 -9.42
CA VAL A 130 10.30 -7.99 -9.24
C VAL A 130 9.94 -9.09 -10.23
N GLY A 131 10.38 -8.99 -11.49
CA GLY A 131 10.20 -10.03 -12.50
C GLY A 131 10.82 -11.36 -12.06
N SER A 132 12.09 -11.33 -11.68
CA SER A 132 12.80 -12.51 -11.16
C SER A 132 12.14 -13.10 -9.92
N LEU A 133 11.62 -12.27 -9.00
CA LEU A 133 10.86 -12.74 -7.85
C LEU A 133 9.60 -13.51 -8.28
N PHE A 134 8.85 -12.99 -9.24
CA PHE A 134 7.64 -13.64 -9.73
C PHE A 134 7.93 -14.92 -10.50
N ASP A 135 8.98 -14.95 -11.31
CA ASP A 135 9.42 -16.13 -12.06
C ASP A 135 9.85 -17.25 -11.10
N ASP A 136 10.72 -16.92 -10.12
CA ASP A 136 11.17 -17.88 -9.11
C ASP A 136 9.98 -18.50 -8.35
N LEU A 137 9.01 -17.69 -7.94
CA LEU A 137 7.80 -18.16 -7.25
C LEU A 137 6.81 -18.88 -8.16
N GLY A 138 6.83 -18.61 -9.46
CA GLY A 138 6.11 -19.39 -10.46
C GLY A 138 6.66 -20.81 -10.60
N GLU A 139 7.98 -20.98 -10.49
CA GLU A 139 8.64 -22.28 -10.54
C GLU A 139 8.54 -23.06 -9.22
N THR A 140 8.76 -22.40 -8.08
CA THR A 140 8.70 -23.07 -6.76
C THR A 140 7.28 -23.28 -6.25
N GLY A 141 6.33 -22.52 -6.80
CA GLY A 141 5.01 -22.37 -6.21
C GLY A 141 5.02 -21.58 -4.90
N LEU A 142 3.85 -21.54 -4.26
CA LEU A 142 3.60 -20.83 -3.01
C LEU A 142 2.99 -21.80 -1.98
N PRO A 143 3.79 -22.40 -1.08
CA PRO A 143 3.27 -23.32 -0.06
C PRO A 143 2.37 -22.64 0.98
N ASP A 144 1.28 -23.30 1.39
CA ASP A 144 0.29 -22.74 2.32
C ASP A 144 0.85 -22.25 3.66
N PRO A 145 1.76 -22.97 4.34
CA PRO A 145 2.33 -22.48 5.59
C PRO A 145 3.09 -21.16 5.42
N LEU A 146 3.74 -20.95 4.27
CA LEU A 146 4.48 -19.73 3.99
C LEU A 146 3.53 -18.58 3.63
N ILE A 147 2.47 -18.83 2.85
CA ILE A 147 1.43 -17.84 2.60
C ILE A 147 0.78 -17.42 3.94
N SER A 148 0.40 -18.38 4.79
CA SER A 148 -0.17 -18.10 6.11
C SER A 148 0.76 -17.27 6.99
N GLN A 149 2.07 -17.49 6.91
CA GLN A 149 3.08 -16.79 7.71
C GLN A 149 3.31 -15.35 7.25
N PHE A 150 3.41 -15.13 5.93
CA PHE A 150 3.88 -13.85 5.36
C PHE A 150 2.76 -13.00 4.74
N LEU A 151 1.65 -13.62 4.35
CA LEU A 151 0.47 -12.97 3.76
C LEU A 151 -0.83 -13.36 4.52
N PRO A 152 -0.87 -13.24 5.87
CA PRO A 152 -1.99 -13.75 6.66
C PRO A 152 -3.34 -13.13 6.27
N ALA A 153 -3.36 -11.86 5.86
CA ALA A 153 -4.57 -11.15 5.46
C ALA A 153 -5.20 -11.67 4.15
N LEU A 154 -4.41 -12.32 3.29
CA LEU A 154 -4.88 -12.87 2.00
C LEU A 154 -4.94 -14.41 2.01
N TYR A 155 -4.49 -15.05 3.09
CA TYR A 155 -4.29 -16.50 3.14
C TYR A 155 -5.58 -17.29 2.88
N GLU A 156 -6.67 -16.95 3.55
CA GLU A 156 -7.93 -17.69 3.41
C GLU A 156 -8.49 -17.59 1.99
N ASP A 157 -8.42 -16.41 1.36
CA ASP A 157 -8.88 -16.21 0.00
C ASP A 157 -7.99 -16.93 -1.04
N ILE A 158 -6.67 -16.99 -0.80
CA ILE A 158 -5.75 -17.79 -1.65
C ILE A 158 -5.98 -19.29 -1.46
N ARG A 159 -6.20 -19.74 -0.22
CA ARG A 159 -6.42 -21.15 0.14
C ARG A 159 -7.72 -21.69 -0.43
N THR A 160 -8.78 -20.88 -0.42
CA THR A 160 -10.10 -21.24 -0.95
C THR A 160 -10.22 -21.02 -2.46
N GLY A 161 -9.24 -20.35 -3.09
CA GLY A 161 -9.19 -20.13 -4.54
C GLY A 161 -9.90 -18.87 -5.02
N SER A 162 -10.44 -18.04 -4.11
CA SER A 162 -10.98 -16.71 -4.42
C SER A 162 -9.92 -15.77 -4.98
N ILE A 163 -8.67 -15.90 -4.52
CA ILE A 163 -7.50 -15.26 -5.11
C ILE A 163 -6.65 -16.35 -5.79
N PRO A 164 -6.37 -16.24 -7.10
CA PRO A 164 -5.44 -17.13 -7.77
C PRO A 164 -4.08 -17.18 -7.08
N ARG A 165 -3.51 -18.38 -6.92
CA ARG A 165 -2.16 -18.60 -6.37
C ARG A 165 -1.08 -18.20 -7.38
N ASN A 166 -1.05 -16.91 -7.72
CA ASN A 166 -0.12 -16.29 -8.64
C ASN A 166 0.47 -15.04 -7.97
N PRO A 167 1.81 -14.91 -7.89
CA PRO A 167 2.44 -13.84 -7.12
C PRO A 167 2.10 -12.44 -7.63
N ARG A 168 1.93 -12.26 -8.94
CA ARG A 168 1.49 -10.99 -9.52
C ARG A 168 0.04 -10.66 -9.13
N ILE A 169 -0.86 -11.65 -9.19
CA ILE A 169 -2.26 -11.44 -8.81
C ILE A 169 -2.36 -11.10 -7.31
N ILE A 170 -1.62 -11.80 -6.45
CA ILE A 170 -1.56 -11.50 -5.01
C ILE A 170 -1.10 -10.05 -4.77
N ALA A 171 -0.08 -9.57 -5.48
CA ALA A 171 0.40 -8.20 -5.35
C ALA A 171 -0.65 -7.16 -5.82
N ILE A 172 -1.40 -7.45 -6.88
CA ILE A 172 -2.52 -6.61 -7.34
C ILE A 172 -3.63 -6.60 -6.29
N THR A 173 -4.02 -7.76 -5.76
CA THR A 173 -5.09 -7.86 -4.77
C THR A 173 -4.76 -7.12 -3.48
N ALA A 174 -3.49 -7.07 -3.06
CA ALA A 174 -3.08 -6.23 -1.94
C ALA A 174 -3.39 -4.74 -2.15
N VAL A 175 -3.22 -4.25 -3.38
CA VAL A 175 -3.59 -2.87 -3.75
C VAL A 175 -5.11 -2.71 -3.81
N GLU A 176 -5.81 -3.68 -4.39
CA GLU A 176 -7.29 -3.70 -4.46
C GLU A 176 -7.91 -3.70 -3.07
N THR A 177 -7.33 -4.37 -2.08
CA THR A 177 -7.78 -4.31 -0.69
C THR A 177 -7.81 -2.87 -0.15
N VAL A 178 -6.81 -2.05 -0.49
CA VAL A 178 -6.82 -0.63 -0.13
C VAL A 178 -7.90 0.13 -0.91
N LEU A 179 -8.01 -0.10 -2.22
CA LEU A 179 -9.05 0.53 -3.04
C LEU A 179 -10.46 0.20 -2.55
N ASN A 180 -10.70 -1.03 -2.13
CA ASN A 180 -11.96 -1.49 -1.59
C ASN A 180 -12.33 -0.73 -0.31
N ILE A 181 -11.38 -0.33 0.53
CA ILE A 181 -11.67 0.52 1.70
C ILE A 181 -12.27 1.86 1.25
N TYR A 182 -11.72 2.47 0.20
CA TYR A 182 -12.25 3.72 -0.35
C TYR A 182 -13.61 3.53 -1.03
N ASP A 183 -13.76 2.45 -1.80
CA ASP A 183 -15.04 2.08 -2.42
C ASP A 183 -16.16 1.93 -1.37
N HIS A 184 -15.89 1.18 -0.29
CA HIS A 184 -16.81 1.00 0.82
C HIS A 184 -17.09 2.30 1.61
N ALA A 185 -16.16 3.26 1.57
CA ALA A 185 -16.36 4.58 2.17
C ALA A 185 -17.30 5.45 1.31
N CYS A 186 -17.11 5.42 -0.01
CA CYS A 186 -17.87 6.21 -0.97
C CYS A 186 -19.27 5.65 -1.29
N HIS A 187 -19.46 4.33 -1.16
CA HIS A 187 -20.68 3.65 -1.64
C HIS A 187 -21.48 2.88 -0.58
N GLY A 188 -20.98 2.77 0.66
CA GLY A 188 -21.54 1.91 1.72
C GLY A 188 -22.97 2.17 2.19
N ASN A 189 -23.70 3.13 1.59
CA ASN A 189 -25.14 3.38 1.81
C ASN A 189 -26.02 3.13 0.57
N ARG A 190 -25.50 2.60 -0.55
CA ARG A 190 -26.36 2.10 -1.63
C ARG A 190 -26.88 0.71 -1.26
N ILE A 191 -28.06 0.67 -0.64
CA ILE A 191 -28.90 -0.53 -0.66
C ILE A 191 -29.16 -0.83 -2.14
N SER A 192 -28.65 -1.96 -2.63
CA SER A 192 -28.98 -2.48 -3.94
C SER A 192 -30.51 -2.60 -4.03
N ALA A 193 -31.10 -1.87 -4.97
CA ALA A 193 -32.50 -2.02 -5.35
C ALA A 193 -32.74 -3.36 -6.06
#